data_AF-A0A447Y276-F1
#
_entry.id   AF-A0A447Y276-F1
#
_cell.length_a   1.000
_cell.length_b   1.000
_cell.length_c   1.000
_cell.angle_alpha   90.00
_cell.angle_beta   90.00
_cell.angle_gamma   90.00
#
_symmetry.space_group_name_H-M   'P 1'
#
loop_
_entity.id
_entity.type
_entity.pdbx_description
1 polymer ?
#
loop_
_entity_poly.entity_id
_entity_poly.type
_entity_poly.pdbx_seq_one_letter_code
_entity_poly.pdbx_strand_id
1 'polypeptide(L)'
;MSNYALTQTIVTGSDPRALPEFSAIREEINKANHPSQPELNWKLVESLALSIFKANGVDLHTATYYTLARTRNQGLAGFCEGSELLAAMITHEWDKFWPQGGPARTEMLDWFNTRTGNILRQQVSFSENDLPLLYRTERALQLICDKLQQVELKRQPRVENLLYFVQNTRKRFEPQPGNRTDTAAQTTVRTLVYAPESTASTTAEAVPPLPDLPEMRVEVRGVANNADNVRQGSTVKGFVAGAACTAVIAAVLWWWQAYPIQRQLTQVRDTAQGAATAWLASPVLKEYEQYLQQLLDAPPLQPLETGMQMMRTADTLWPESLQQQEASRMWSNTLRNRAQASPQMKGWQQARQNLRDFADLMMKKETEKQGFTLSYIKTVTWQAERLLNQETPLEYLLTQYQETRARKQDTQALEKEINERLDGLLSRWLLLKNTGQDMATDTRTEPVHPDSLRLRRITMANPVYLTLNGELQGLISSGCSSMPSIGNKAQIAHQDQIMVMSLSHGLSRAQNVNHQELTITKPVDKSSPLLGKAISENECLTCDFVFYRTNRFGINEPYYKLKLTNARISNIGLTVPHTINDSPGQPEESVSFTYESINWEHIVAGTSAYSLWSERIF
;
A
#
# COMPACT_ATOMS: atom_id res chain seq x y z
N MET A 1 -19.30 -49.41 -5.92
CA MET A 1 -19.48 -48.46 -7.04
C MET A 1 -18.30 -47.51 -7.06
N SER A 2 -17.81 -47.20 -8.25
CA SER A 2 -16.43 -46.84 -8.62
C SER A 2 -15.77 -45.66 -7.89
N ASN A 3 -14.58 -45.91 -7.33
CA ASN A 3 -13.51 -44.93 -7.18
C ASN A 3 -12.94 -44.61 -8.57
N TYR A 4 -13.62 -43.76 -9.34
CA TYR A 4 -12.97 -43.09 -10.46
C TYR A 4 -12.10 -41.98 -9.89
N ALA A 5 -10.79 -42.22 -9.96
CA ALA A 5 -9.77 -41.21 -9.76
C ALA A 5 -10.12 -39.95 -10.55
N LEU A 6 -10.33 -38.83 -9.83
CA LEU A 6 -10.37 -37.49 -10.38
C LEU A 6 -8.95 -37.10 -10.80
N THR A 7 -8.47 -37.68 -11.89
CA THR A 7 -7.26 -37.19 -12.57
C THR A 7 -7.67 -35.91 -13.29
N GLN A 8 -7.65 -34.79 -12.56
CA GLN A 8 -7.91 -33.48 -13.12
C GLN A 8 -6.66 -33.07 -13.91
N THR A 9 -6.73 -33.11 -15.24
CA THR A 9 -5.62 -32.72 -16.11
C THR A 9 -5.28 -31.26 -15.86
N ILE A 10 -4.12 -30.99 -15.26
CA ILE A 10 -3.65 -29.63 -14.98
C ILE A 10 -3.14 -29.05 -16.29
N VAL A 11 -3.78 -27.99 -16.77
CA VAL A 11 -3.37 -27.24 -17.98
C VAL A 11 -2.82 -25.89 -17.55
N THR A 12 -1.70 -25.47 -18.14
CA THR A 12 -1.13 -24.13 -17.94
C THR A 12 -2.09 -23.06 -18.39
N GLY A 13 -2.30 -22.05 -17.54
CA GLY A 13 -3.22 -20.96 -17.82
C GLY A 13 -2.59 -19.73 -18.45
N SER A 14 -3.44 -18.92 -19.08
CA SER A 14 -3.07 -17.61 -19.66
C SER A 14 -3.25 -16.47 -18.64
N ASP A 15 -3.10 -15.20 -19.05
CA ASP A 15 -3.20 -14.06 -18.13
C ASP A 15 -4.60 -14.00 -17.45
N PRO A 16 -4.71 -14.19 -16.11
CA PRO A 16 -5.99 -14.23 -15.42
C PRO A 16 -6.59 -12.84 -15.16
N ARG A 17 -5.87 -11.73 -15.47
CA ARG A 17 -6.25 -10.37 -15.03
C ARG A 17 -7.57 -9.86 -15.60
N ALA A 18 -8.01 -10.39 -16.74
CA ALA A 18 -9.29 -10.02 -17.35
C ALA A 18 -10.49 -10.76 -16.75
N LEU A 19 -10.25 -11.77 -15.89
CA LEU A 19 -11.31 -12.59 -15.31
C LEU A 19 -11.93 -11.91 -14.08
N PRO A 20 -13.26 -11.86 -13.97
CA PRO A 20 -13.94 -11.28 -12.80
C PRO A 20 -13.62 -12.05 -11.51
N GLU A 21 -13.38 -13.36 -11.59
CA GLU A 21 -12.96 -14.18 -10.45
C GLU A 21 -11.58 -13.77 -9.94
N PHE A 22 -10.70 -13.29 -10.83
CA PHE A 22 -9.37 -12.83 -10.47
C PHE A 22 -9.37 -11.44 -9.84
N SER A 23 -10.28 -10.55 -10.24
CA SER A 23 -10.47 -9.29 -9.50
C SER A 23 -11.02 -9.56 -8.10
N ALA A 24 -12.00 -10.46 -7.98
CA ALA A 24 -12.59 -10.85 -6.70
C ALA A 24 -11.56 -11.48 -5.74
N ILE A 25 -10.72 -12.41 -6.21
CA ILE A 25 -9.69 -13.02 -5.35
C ILE A 25 -8.66 -11.99 -4.88
N ARG A 26 -8.33 -11.00 -5.71
CA ARG A 26 -7.41 -9.91 -5.33
C ARG A 26 -8.02 -8.97 -4.30
N GLU A 27 -9.30 -8.62 -4.44
CA GLU A 27 -10.01 -7.82 -3.44
C GLU A 27 -10.03 -8.53 -2.08
N GLU A 28 -10.35 -9.83 -2.06
CA GLU A 28 -10.31 -10.64 -0.83
C GLU A 28 -8.91 -10.70 -0.21
N ILE A 29 -7.85 -10.93 -0.99
CA ILE A 29 -6.47 -10.94 -0.48
C ILE A 29 -6.03 -9.55 0.00
N ASN A 30 -6.49 -8.47 -0.65
CA ASN A 30 -6.13 -7.09 -0.29
C ASN A 30 -6.72 -6.65 1.07
N LYS A 31 -7.80 -7.28 1.53
CA LYS A 31 -8.35 -7.06 2.88
C LYS A 31 -7.30 -7.29 3.99
N ALA A 32 -6.32 -8.18 3.76
CA ALA A 32 -5.24 -8.45 4.71
C ALA A 32 -4.28 -7.27 4.92
N ASN A 33 -4.28 -6.31 3.98
CA ASN A 33 -3.48 -5.09 4.05
C ASN A 33 -4.35 -3.85 4.36
N HIS A 34 -5.66 -4.03 4.56
CA HIS A 34 -6.57 -2.92 4.81
C HIS A 34 -6.45 -2.45 6.27
N PRO A 35 -6.40 -1.13 6.55
CA PRO A 35 -6.22 -0.60 7.90
C PRO A 35 -7.26 -1.08 8.92
N SER A 36 -8.51 -1.32 8.48
CA SER A 36 -9.58 -1.82 9.33
C SER A 36 -9.57 -3.33 9.57
N GLN A 37 -8.61 -4.07 8.98
CA GLN A 37 -8.48 -5.53 9.05
C GLN A 37 -9.82 -6.28 8.91
N PRO A 38 -10.60 -6.06 7.84
CA PRO A 38 -11.85 -6.79 7.63
C PRO A 38 -11.57 -8.29 7.51
N GLU A 39 -12.49 -9.10 8.00
CA GLU A 39 -12.33 -10.55 8.07
C GLU A 39 -12.10 -11.16 6.68
N LEU A 40 -11.04 -11.96 6.54
CA LEU A 40 -10.68 -12.62 5.28
C LEU A 40 -11.44 -13.94 5.13
N ASN A 41 -12.14 -14.10 4.00
CA ASN A 41 -12.78 -15.37 3.68
C ASN A 41 -11.84 -16.30 2.88
N TRP A 42 -11.05 -17.10 3.60
CA TRP A 42 -10.10 -18.04 2.99
C TRP A 42 -10.77 -19.15 2.18
N LYS A 43 -12.00 -19.55 2.52
CA LYS A 43 -12.78 -20.52 1.72
C LYS A 43 -13.20 -19.94 0.38
N LEU A 44 -13.56 -18.66 0.36
CA LEU A 44 -13.89 -17.93 -0.87
C LEU A 44 -12.65 -17.83 -1.77
N VAL A 45 -11.49 -17.44 -1.23
CA VAL A 45 -10.21 -17.38 -1.99
C VAL A 45 -9.88 -18.74 -2.63
N GLU A 46 -10.00 -19.83 -1.89
CA GLU A 46 -9.77 -21.19 -2.41
C GLU A 46 -10.76 -21.52 -3.55
N SER A 47 -12.06 -21.22 -3.37
CA SER A 47 -13.08 -21.50 -4.38
C SER A 47 -12.89 -20.69 -5.67
N LEU A 48 -12.51 -19.41 -5.56
CA LEU A 48 -12.24 -18.54 -6.70
C LEU A 48 -11.01 -19.02 -7.48
N ALA A 49 -9.94 -19.42 -6.79
CA ALA A 49 -8.75 -19.96 -7.45
C ALA A 49 -9.06 -21.26 -8.22
N LEU A 50 -9.84 -22.16 -7.63
CA LEU A 50 -10.30 -23.38 -8.32
C LEU A 50 -11.20 -23.08 -9.52
N SER A 51 -12.02 -22.02 -9.45
CA SER A 51 -12.82 -21.54 -10.59
C SER A 51 -11.92 -21.06 -11.73
N ILE A 52 -10.89 -20.28 -11.43
CA ILE A 52 -9.93 -19.79 -12.42
C ILE A 52 -9.14 -20.95 -13.03
N PHE A 53 -8.71 -21.93 -12.23
CA PHE A 53 -8.02 -23.11 -12.75
C PHE A 53 -8.86 -23.88 -13.77
N LYS A 54 -10.18 -23.94 -13.57
CA LYS A 54 -11.11 -24.61 -14.50
C LYS A 54 -11.36 -23.79 -15.76
N ALA A 55 -11.49 -22.47 -15.64
CA ALA A 55 -11.87 -21.59 -16.75
C ALA A 55 -10.69 -21.17 -17.63
N ASN A 56 -9.53 -20.92 -17.02
CA ASN A 56 -8.37 -20.30 -17.68
C ASN A 56 -7.08 -21.12 -17.55
N GLY A 57 -7.07 -22.18 -16.73
CA GLY A 57 -5.87 -22.97 -16.42
C GLY A 57 -5.09 -22.41 -15.23
N VAL A 58 -4.01 -23.10 -14.86
CA VAL A 58 -3.20 -22.76 -13.67
C VAL A 58 -2.11 -21.76 -14.04
N ASP A 59 -2.11 -20.60 -13.38
CA ASP A 59 -1.07 -19.58 -13.44
C ASP A 59 -0.39 -19.40 -12.07
N LEU A 60 0.81 -18.80 -12.03
CA LEU A 60 1.61 -18.70 -10.81
C LEU A 60 0.93 -17.81 -9.75
N HIS A 61 0.13 -16.83 -10.17
CA HIS A 61 -0.51 -15.89 -9.25
C HIS A 61 -1.65 -16.55 -8.52
N THR A 62 -2.55 -17.17 -9.27
CA THR A 62 -3.67 -17.91 -8.69
C THR A 62 -3.18 -19.16 -7.94
N ALA A 63 -2.10 -19.82 -8.39
CA ALA A 63 -1.49 -20.94 -7.67
C ALA A 63 -0.88 -20.54 -6.32
N THR A 64 -0.24 -19.38 -6.23
CA THR A 64 0.29 -18.88 -4.95
C THR A 64 -0.82 -18.46 -3.99
N TYR A 65 -1.90 -17.84 -4.49
CA TYR A 65 -3.09 -17.54 -3.68
C TYR A 65 -3.83 -18.79 -3.20
N TYR A 66 -4.00 -19.77 -4.09
CA TYR A 66 -4.58 -21.07 -3.77
C TYR A 66 -3.79 -21.75 -2.66
N THR A 67 -2.46 -21.86 -2.80
CA THR A 67 -1.59 -22.51 -1.82
C THR A 67 -1.69 -21.80 -0.46
N LEU A 68 -1.72 -20.47 -0.44
CA LEU A 68 -1.88 -19.69 0.79
C LEU A 68 -3.23 -19.98 1.47
N ALA A 69 -4.33 -19.98 0.71
CA ALA A 69 -5.67 -20.28 1.23
C ALA A 69 -5.77 -21.71 1.76
N ARG A 70 -5.23 -22.70 1.03
CA ARG A 70 -5.15 -24.10 1.48
C ARG A 70 -4.37 -24.24 2.77
N THR A 71 -3.25 -23.53 2.89
CA THR A 71 -2.42 -23.52 4.11
C THR A 71 -3.20 -22.97 5.31
N ARG A 72 -4.03 -21.95 5.10
CA ARG A 72 -4.89 -21.39 6.15
C ARG A 72 -6.05 -22.31 6.54
N ASN A 73 -6.68 -22.94 5.55
CA ASN A 73 -7.86 -23.78 5.78
C ASN A 73 -7.52 -25.17 6.33
N GLN A 74 -6.38 -25.75 5.93
CA GLN A 74 -6.01 -27.15 6.22
C GLN A 74 -4.61 -27.32 6.81
N GLY A 75 -3.94 -26.24 7.22
CA GLY A 75 -2.62 -26.29 7.85
C GLY A 75 -1.57 -26.91 6.95
N LEU A 76 -0.75 -27.82 7.52
CA LEU A 76 0.37 -28.45 6.82
C LEU A 76 -0.07 -29.29 5.62
N ALA A 77 -1.19 -30.00 5.70
CA ALA A 77 -1.69 -30.81 4.58
C ALA A 77 -2.02 -29.94 3.37
N GLY A 78 -2.71 -28.81 3.59
CA GLY A 78 -3.01 -27.85 2.53
C GLY A 78 -1.76 -27.18 1.96
N PHE A 79 -0.75 -26.92 2.79
CA PHE A 79 0.54 -26.40 2.34
C PHE A 79 1.31 -27.40 1.48
N CYS A 80 1.31 -28.67 1.88
CA CYS A 80 1.94 -29.77 1.15
C CYS A 80 1.36 -29.89 -0.26
N GLU A 81 0.03 -29.99 -0.38
CA GLU A 81 -0.66 -30.14 -1.67
C GLU A 81 -0.42 -28.94 -2.60
N GLY A 82 -0.51 -27.71 -2.08
CA GLY A 82 -0.26 -26.52 -2.89
C GLY A 82 1.22 -26.39 -3.30
N SER A 83 2.15 -26.83 -2.45
CA SER A 83 3.57 -26.87 -2.78
C SER A 83 3.88 -27.92 -3.86
N GLU A 84 3.21 -29.07 -3.84
CA GLU A 84 3.31 -30.09 -4.91
C GLU A 84 2.75 -29.58 -6.24
N LEU A 85 1.62 -28.85 -6.21
CA LEU A 85 1.08 -28.18 -7.40
C LEU A 85 2.09 -27.16 -7.97
N LEU A 86 2.64 -26.30 -7.12
CA LEU A 86 3.64 -25.31 -7.53
C LEU A 86 4.90 -26.01 -8.09
N ALA A 87 5.37 -27.08 -7.45
CA ALA A 87 6.52 -27.85 -7.91
C ALA A 87 6.27 -28.47 -9.29
N ALA A 88 5.09 -29.06 -9.52
CA ALA A 88 4.72 -29.62 -10.82
C ALA A 88 4.74 -28.54 -11.91
N MET A 89 4.09 -27.39 -11.67
CA MET A 89 4.01 -26.31 -12.65
C MET A 89 5.36 -25.64 -12.92
N ILE A 90 6.14 -25.36 -11.87
CA ILE A 90 7.46 -24.73 -11.99
C ILE A 90 8.45 -25.67 -12.68
N THR A 91 8.41 -26.96 -12.38
CA THR A 91 9.37 -27.93 -12.95
C THR A 91 9.09 -28.21 -14.43
N HIS A 92 7.83 -28.45 -14.78
CA HIS A 92 7.45 -28.94 -16.10
C HIS A 92 7.03 -27.85 -17.10
N GLU A 93 6.48 -26.74 -16.62
CA GLU A 93 5.82 -25.75 -17.47
C GLU A 93 6.34 -24.32 -17.24
N TRP A 94 7.55 -24.16 -16.70
CA TRP A 94 8.16 -22.87 -16.37
C TRP A 94 8.02 -21.82 -17.47
N ASP A 95 8.30 -22.19 -18.73
CA ASP A 95 8.30 -21.25 -19.85
C ASP A 95 6.88 -20.80 -20.24
N LYS A 96 5.86 -21.60 -19.94
CA LYS A 96 4.44 -21.25 -20.20
C LYS A 96 3.74 -20.71 -18.96
N PHE A 97 4.36 -20.83 -17.78
CA PHE A 97 3.72 -20.49 -16.51
C PHE A 97 3.63 -18.96 -16.35
N TRP A 98 2.42 -18.42 -16.51
CA TRP A 98 2.21 -16.98 -16.41
C TRP A 98 2.46 -16.48 -14.97
N PRO A 99 3.08 -15.30 -14.77
CA PRO A 99 3.50 -14.31 -15.77
C PRO A 99 4.82 -14.66 -16.45
N GLN A 100 5.01 -14.20 -17.68
CA GLN A 100 6.23 -14.48 -18.46
C GLN A 100 7.47 -13.68 -18.04
N GLY A 101 7.28 -12.57 -17.32
CA GLY A 101 8.39 -11.74 -16.85
C GLY A 101 9.11 -12.34 -15.64
N GLY A 102 10.42 -12.57 -15.76
CA GLY A 102 11.27 -13.03 -14.66
C GLY A 102 11.13 -12.24 -13.35
N PRO A 103 11.15 -10.89 -13.37
CA PRO A 103 10.96 -10.08 -12.15
C PRO A 103 9.60 -10.33 -11.47
N ALA A 104 8.53 -10.44 -12.25
CA ALA A 104 7.18 -10.69 -11.71
C ALA A 104 7.09 -12.07 -11.05
N ARG A 105 7.68 -13.11 -11.68
CA ARG A 105 7.78 -14.45 -11.07
C ARG A 105 8.53 -14.42 -9.74
N THR A 106 9.67 -13.71 -9.69
CA THR A 106 10.46 -13.54 -8.46
C THR A 106 9.63 -12.85 -7.37
N GLU A 107 8.96 -11.74 -7.67
CA GLU A 107 8.13 -11.01 -6.69
C GLU A 107 7.00 -11.87 -6.12
N MET A 108 6.34 -12.67 -6.97
CA MET A 108 5.24 -13.55 -6.54
C MET A 108 5.72 -14.69 -5.65
N LEU A 109 6.87 -15.28 -5.97
CA LEU A 109 7.49 -16.32 -5.16
C LEU A 109 8.03 -15.77 -3.82
N ASP A 110 8.58 -14.55 -3.81
CA ASP A 110 9.00 -13.86 -2.58
C ASP A 110 7.80 -13.49 -1.69
N TRP A 111 6.70 -13.02 -2.30
CA TRP A 111 5.44 -12.76 -1.60
C TRP A 111 4.87 -14.03 -0.97
N PHE A 112 4.84 -15.12 -1.73
CA PHE A 112 4.40 -16.44 -1.26
C PHE A 112 5.27 -16.92 -0.09
N ASN A 113 6.59 -16.89 -0.24
CA ASN A 113 7.55 -17.29 0.79
C ASN A 113 7.33 -16.53 2.11
N THR A 114 7.16 -15.21 2.01
CA THR A 114 6.96 -14.33 3.17
C THR A 114 5.62 -14.64 3.87
N ARG A 115 4.52 -14.70 3.12
CA ARG A 115 3.18 -14.87 3.69
C ARG A 115 2.99 -16.26 4.27
N THR A 116 3.38 -17.30 3.53
CA THR A 116 3.22 -18.69 3.97
C THR A 116 4.18 -19.04 5.08
N GLY A 117 5.41 -18.53 5.05
CA GLY A 117 6.37 -18.71 6.13
C GLY A 117 5.90 -18.16 7.46
N ASN A 118 5.20 -17.01 7.46
CA ASN A 118 4.62 -16.45 8.70
C ASN A 118 3.51 -17.33 9.27
N ILE A 119 2.67 -17.93 8.41
CA ILE A 119 1.59 -18.83 8.84
C ILE A 119 2.17 -20.11 9.45
N LEU A 120 3.11 -20.75 8.75
CA LEU A 120 3.71 -21.99 9.21
C LEU A 120 4.46 -21.81 10.53
N ARG A 121 5.13 -20.67 10.74
CA ARG A 121 5.87 -20.39 11.98
C ARG A 121 4.97 -20.00 13.16
N GLN A 122 3.87 -19.28 12.91
CA GLN A 122 3.08 -18.66 13.99
C GLN A 122 1.77 -19.38 14.29
N GLN A 123 1.22 -20.14 13.34
CA GLN A 123 -0.17 -20.61 13.40
C GLN A 123 -0.33 -22.12 13.17
N VAL A 124 0.73 -22.81 12.77
CA VAL A 124 0.71 -24.27 12.59
C VAL A 124 1.54 -24.90 13.71
N SER A 125 0.93 -25.87 14.41
CA SER A 125 1.62 -26.73 15.36
C SER A 125 2.06 -28.00 14.66
N PHE A 126 3.26 -28.47 14.95
CA PHE A 126 3.84 -29.67 14.34
C PHE A 126 3.93 -30.80 15.37
N SER A 127 3.69 -32.01 14.90
CA SER A 127 3.74 -33.25 15.68
C SER A 127 4.50 -34.35 14.93
N GLU A 128 4.81 -35.46 15.61
CA GLU A 128 5.45 -36.62 14.97
C GLU A 128 4.58 -37.24 13.85
N ASN A 129 3.25 -37.13 13.95
CA ASN A 129 2.33 -37.62 12.92
C ASN A 129 2.42 -36.87 11.59
N ASP A 130 2.99 -35.65 11.62
CA ASP A 130 3.14 -34.80 10.44
C ASP A 130 4.38 -35.14 9.60
N LEU A 131 5.23 -36.05 10.08
CA LEU A 131 6.50 -36.40 9.44
C LEU A 131 6.36 -36.81 7.96
N PRO A 132 5.35 -37.61 7.54
CA PRO A 132 5.14 -37.93 6.12
C PRO A 132 4.83 -36.70 5.25
N LEU A 133 4.04 -35.74 5.78
CA LEU A 133 3.72 -34.50 5.07
C LEU A 133 4.94 -33.58 5.00
N LEU A 134 5.78 -33.55 6.04
CA LEU A 134 7.03 -32.79 6.04
C LEU A 134 8.00 -33.32 4.98
N TYR A 135 8.15 -34.64 4.83
CA TYR A 135 8.96 -35.24 3.76
C TYR A 135 8.49 -34.88 2.36
N ARG A 136 7.17 -34.98 2.10
CA ARG A 136 6.58 -34.60 0.80
C ARG A 136 6.76 -33.11 0.51
N THR A 137 6.52 -32.27 1.51
CA THR A 137 6.70 -30.82 1.40
C THR A 137 8.16 -30.45 1.14
N GLU A 138 9.10 -31.05 1.86
CA GLU A 138 10.54 -30.87 1.64
C GLU A 138 10.90 -31.23 0.20
N ARG A 139 10.43 -32.38 -0.30
CA ARG A 139 10.69 -32.80 -1.68
C ARG A 139 10.14 -31.80 -2.70
N ALA A 140 8.92 -31.32 -2.53
CA ALA A 140 8.31 -30.35 -3.42
C ALA A 140 9.08 -29.01 -3.42
N LEU A 141 9.46 -28.50 -2.25
CA LEU A 141 10.25 -27.28 -2.14
C LEU A 141 11.66 -27.43 -2.72
N GLN A 142 12.28 -28.60 -2.57
CA GLN A 142 13.58 -28.91 -3.19
C GLN A 142 13.48 -28.84 -4.72
N LEU A 143 12.46 -29.47 -5.32
CA LEU A 143 12.24 -29.42 -6.77
C LEU A 143 12.07 -27.98 -7.28
N ILE A 144 11.35 -27.14 -6.51
CA ILE A 144 11.20 -25.72 -6.83
C ILE A 144 12.55 -25.00 -6.78
N CYS A 145 13.34 -25.19 -5.71
CA CYS A 145 14.64 -24.54 -5.56
C CYS A 145 15.62 -24.98 -6.66
N ASP A 146 15.70 -26.27 -6.95
CA ASP A 146 16.57 -26.83 -7.99
C ASP A 146 16.25 -26.22 -9.36
N LYS A 147 14.94 -26.12 -9.69
CA LYS A 147 14.51 -25.52 -10.95
C LYS A 147 14.81 -24.02 -11.01
N LEU A 148 14.62 -23.28 -9.91
CA LEU A 148 14.87 -21.84 -9.83
C LEU A 148 16.37 -21.49 -9.95
N GLN A 149 17.26 -22.40 -9.55
CA GLN A 149 18.71 -22.25 -9.76
C GLN A 149 19.12 -22.49 -11.21
N GLN A 150 18.37 -23.30 -11.97
CA GLN A 150 18.65 -23.62 -13.38
C GLN A 150 18.14 -22.56 -14.36
N VAL A 151 17.24 -21.67 -13.94
CA VAL A 151 16.63 -20.66 -14.80
C VAL A 151 17.28 -19.29 -14.58
N GLU A 152 17.51 -18.56 -15.67
CA GLU A 152 18.13 -17.24 -15.61
C GLU A 152 17.15 -16.19 -15.07
N LEU A 153 17.24 -15.93 -13.76
CA LEU A 153 16.50 -14.88 -13.07
C LEU A 153 17.44 -13.77 -12.62
N LYS A 154 17.07 -12.51 -12.90
CA LYS A 154 17.84 -11.32 -12.44
C LYS A 154 18.05 -11.31 -10.92
N ARG A 155 17.12 -11.88 -10.18
CA ARG A 155 17.17 -12.08 -8.72
C ARG A 155 16.49 -13.40 -8.40
N GLN A 156 17.17 -14.26 -7.65
CA GLN A 156 16.58 -15.52 -7.19
C GLN A 156 15.61 -15.27 -6.02
N PRO A 157 14.38 -15.83 -6.07
CA PRO A 157 13.44 -15.74 -4.97
C PRO A 157 13.85 -16.65 -3.81
N ARG A 158 13.59 -16.23 -2.58
CA ARG A 158 14.13 -16.87 -1.36
C ARG A 158 13.34 -18.09 -0.88
N VAL A 159 12.83 -18.93 -1.79
CA VAL A 159 12.01 -20.11 -1.46
C VAL A 159 12.77 -21.11 -0.58
N GLU A 160 14.11 -21.11 -0.66
CA GLU A 160 15.02 -21.89 0.20
C GLU A 160 14.75 -21.67 1.70
N ASN A 161 14.25 -20.50 2.11
CA ASN A 161 13.92 -20.24 3.51
C ASN A 161 12.81 -21.18 4.04
N LEU A 162 11.81 -21.48 3.21
CA LEU A 162 10.76 -22.43 3.56
C LEU A 162 11.31 -23.86 3.57
N LEU A 163 12.19 -24.19 2.63
CA LEU A 163 12.86 -25.49 2.59
C LEU A 163 13.65 -25.75 3.87
N TYR A 164 14.50 -24.81 4.28
CA TYR A 164 15.27 -24.90 5.54
C TYR A 164 14.37 -25.00 6.76
N PHE A 165 13.27 -24.25 6.79
CA PHE A 165 12.30 -24.32 7.88
C PHE A 165 11.67 -25.72 7.98
N VAL A 166 11.22 -26.30 6.85
CA VAL A 166 10.62 -27.64 6.82
C VAL A 166 11.65 -28.71 7.19
N GLN A 167 12.88 -28.60 6.69
CA GLN A 167 13.98 -29.51 7.03
C GLN A 167 14.31 -29.50 8.53
N ASN A 168 14.42 -28.32 9.14
CA ASN A 168 14.71 -28.19 10.56
C ASN A 168 13.55 -28.70 11.42
N THR A 169 12.31 -28.44 10.99
CA THR A 169 11.11 -28.94 11.65
C THR A 169 11.07 -30.46 11.58
N ARG A 170 11.30 -31.05 10.40
CA ARG A 170 11.39 -32.50 10.21
C ARG A 170 12.46 -33.14 11.11
N LYS A 171 13.69 -32.62 11.09
CA LYS A 171 14.80 -33.12 11.93
C LYS A 171 14.49 -33.09 13.42
N ARG A 172 13.67 -32.13 13.88
CA ARG A 172 13.26 -32.02 15.30
C ARG A 172 12.29 -33.13 15.73
N PHE A 173 11.43 -33.58 14.82
CA PHE A 173 10.43 -34.64 15.08
C PHE A 173 10.86 -36.00 14.55
N GLU A 174 11.98 -36.07 13.84
CA GLU A 174 12.60 -37.33 13.45
C GLU A 174 13.21 -37.99 14.68
N PRO A 175 12.86 -39.25 14.98
CA PRO A 175 13.43 -39.95 16.13
C PRO A 175 14.94 -40.08 15.95
N GLN A 176 15.71 -39.61 16.94
CA GLN A 176 17.16 -39.75 16.94
C GLN A 176 17.55 -41.25 16.96
N PRO A 177 18.49 -41.69 16.11
CA PRO A 177 19.01 -43.04 16.22
C PRO A 177 19.95 -43.12 17.44
N GLY A 178 19.43 -43.60 18.58
CA GLY A 178 20.27 -43.95 19.74
C GLY A 178 19.51 -44.30 21.02
N ASN A 179 19.55 -45.59 21.39
CA ASN A 179 19.10 -46.23 22.64
C ASN A 179 17.60 -46.56 22.77
N ARG A 180 17.10 -47.46 21.91
CA ARG A 180 16.12 -48.47 22.33
C ARG A 180 16.76 -49.84 22.26
N THR A 181 17.08 -50.38 23.41
CA THR A 181 17.27 -51.82 23.63
C THR A 181 15.98 -52.54 23.24
N ASP A 182 16.15 -53.53 22.37
CA ASP A 182 15.30 -54.71 22.15
C ASP A 182 13.79 -54.52 22.02
N THR A 183 13.29 -54.58 20.77
CA THR A 183 12.51 -55.73 20.31
C THR A 183 12.57 -55.76 18.79
N ALA A 184 13.29 -56.73 18.23
CA ALA A 184 13.45 -56.93 16.81
C ALA A 184 12.15 -57.46 16.17
N ALA A 185 11.68 -56.78 15.13
CA ALA A 185 10.95 -57.40 14.03
C ALA A 185 11.64 -56.97 12.73
N GLN A 186 12.49 -57.86 12.21
CA GLN A 186 13.16 -57.69 10.93
C GLN A 186 12.13 -57.77 9.79
N THR A 187 12.05 -56.74 8.97
CA THR A 187 11.50 -56.84 7.62
C THR A 187 12.54 -56.32 6.64
N THR A 188 13.19 -57.27 5.96
CA THR A 188 14.25 -57.03 4.97
C THR A 188 13.70 -56.38 3.72
N VAL A 189 14.11 -55.15 3.42
CA VAL A 189 13.91 -54.51 2.12
C VAL A 189 15.02 -54.98 1.18
N ARG A 190 14.65 -55.62 0.06
CA ARG A 190 15.55 -55.93 -1.06
C ARG A 190 15.56 -54.75 -2.03
N THR A 191 16.71 -54.10 -2.17
CA THR A 191 16.97 -53.10 -3.21
C THR A 191 17.28 -53.83 -4.52
N LEU A 192 16.43 -53.66 -5.54
CA LEU A 192 16.75 -54.06 -6.91
C LEU A 192 17.30 -52.84 -7.65
N VAL A 193 18.62 -52.85 -7.87
CA VAL A 193 19.36 -51.95 -8.74
C VAL A 193 19.44 -52.61 -10.12
N TYR A 194 18.97 -51.93 -11.16
CA TYR A 194 19.17 -52.35 -12.55
C TYR A 194 20.29 -51.50 -13.17
N ALA A 195 21.37 -52.17 -13.58
CA ALA A 195 22.45 -51.62 -14.39
C ALA A 195 22.38 -52.26 -15.79
N PRO A 196 22.55 -51.50 -16.88
CA PRO A 196 22.62 -52.07 -18.22
C PRO A 196 24.08 -52.44 -18.53
N GLU A 197 24.29 -53.54 -19.28
CA GLU A 197 25.05 -53.50 -20.54
C GLU A 197 25.12 -54.86 -21.27
N SER A 198 25.10 -54.71 -22.59
CA SER A 198 25.38 -55.62 -23.70
C SER A 198 26.36 -56.77 -23.45
N THR A 199 26.13 -57.92 -24.08
CA THR A 199 26.83 -58.32 -25.33
C THR A 199 26.36 -59.67 -25.85
N ALA A 200 26.36 -59.76 -27.18
CA ALA A 200 25.98 -60.89 -28.01
C ALA A 200 26.99 -62.05 -27.97
N SER A 201 26.54 -63.24 -28.41
CA SER A 201 27.23 -64.10 -29.39
C SER A 201 26.43 -65.42 -29.59
N THR A 202 25.83 -65.65 -30.78
CA THR A 202 26.27 -66.56 -31.88
C THR A 202 26.21 -68.06 -31.51
N THR A 203 25.73 -69.04 -32.29
CA THR A 203 25.25 -69.19 -33.69
C THR A 203 24.61 -70.60 -33.78
N ALA A 204 23.58 -70.81 -34.60
CA ALA A 204 23.47 -72.00 -35.47
C ALA A 204 22.32 -71.79 -36.47
N GLU A 205 22.64 -72.10 -37.72
CA GLU A 205 22.02 -71.66 -38.96
C GLU A 205 21.43 -72.87 -39.68
N ALA A 206 20.21 -72.75 -40.23
CA ALA A 206 19.73 -73.55 -41.38
C ALA A 206 18.54 -72.84 -42.05
N VAL A 207 18.66 -72.56 -43.34
CA VAL A 207 17.79 -71.76 -44.24
C VAL A 207 17.89 -72.42 -45.65
N PRO A 208 16.96 -72.30 -46.63
CA PRO A 208 15.49 -72.36 -46.73
C PRO A 208 15.05 -73.31 -47.92
N PRO A 209 13.91 -73.20 -48.70
CA PRO A 209 13.38 -72.01 -49.42
C PRO A 209 11.84 -71.74 -49.41
N LEU A 210 11.54 -70.46 -49.69
CA LEU A 210 10.38 -69.65 -50.20
C LEU A 210 9.28 -70.31 -51.09
N PRO A 211 8.24 -69.57 -51.58
CA PRO A 211 7.41 -68.44 -51.07
C PRO A 211 5.89 -68.56 -51.42
N ASP A 212 5.01 -67.71 -50.86
CA ASP A 212 4.15 -66.76 -51.64
C ASP A 212 3.12 -65.96 -50.81
N LEU A 213 2.93 -64.73 -51.27
CA LEU A 213 2.19 -63.54 -50.79
C LEU A 213 0.66 -63.61 -51.08
N PRO A 214 -0.17 -62.53 -50.92
CA PRO A 214 -0.14 -61.33 -50.05
C PRO A 214 -1.48 -61.02 -49.33
N GLU A 215 -1.42 -60.09 -48.36
CA GLU A 215 -2.56 -59.36 -47.78
C GLU A 215 -3.14 -58.27 -48.70
N MET A 216 -4.47 -58.07 -48.66
CA MET A 216 -5.20 -57.02 -49.38
C MET A 216 -5.86 -56.05 -48.38
N ARG A 217 -5.52 -54.76 -48.48
CA ARG A 217 -6.18 -53.63 -47.80
C ARG A 217 -7.42 -53.20 -48.58
N VAL A 218 -8.50 -52.87 -47.87
CA VAL A 218 -9.76 -52.37 -48.44
C VAL A 218 -9.88 -50.86 -48.21
N GLU A 219 -9.98 -50.10 -49.31
CA GLU A 219 -10.50 -48.73 -49.38
C GLU A 219 -12.04 -48.75 -49.46
N VAL A 220 -12.70 -47.80 -48.81
CA VAL A 220 -14.12 -47.52 -49.02
C VAL A 220 -14.25 -46.24 -49.85
N ARG A 221 -14.62 -46.38 -51.12
CA ARG A 221 -15.12 -45.30 -51.98
C ARG A 221 -16.63 -45.29 -51.95
N GLY A 222 -17.19 -44.11 -51.69
CA GLY A 222 -18.62 -43.84 -51.74
C GLY A 222 -19.21 -44.02 -53.14
N VAL A 223 -20.43 -44.52 -53.18
CA VAL A 223 -21.25 -44.66 -54.40
C VAL A 223 -22.03 -43.38 -54.61
N ALA A 224 -21.94 -42.86 -55.84
CA ALA A 224 -22.70 -41.73 -56.33
C ALA A 224 -24.20 -42.06 -56.44
N ASN A 225 -25.04 -41.14 -55.96
CA ASN A 225 -26.36 -40.93 -56.52
C ASN A 225 -26.35 -39.60 -57.28
N ASN A 226 -26.58 -39.67 -58.59
CA ASN A 226 -26.88 -38.52 -59.42
C ASN A 226 -28.24 -37.96 -59.01
N ALA A 227 -28.24 -36.72 -58.53
CA ALA A 227 -29.40 -35.85 -58.55
C ALA A 227 -28.95 -34.51 -59.14
N ASP A 228 -29.81 -33.96 -59.99
CA ASP A 228 -29.51 -32.98 -61.02
C ASP A 228 -28.91 -31.64 -60.56
N ASN A 229 -28.16 -31.06 -61.51
CA ASN A 229 -27.56 -29.74 -61.49
C ASN A 229 -28.56 -28.61 -61.18
N VAL A 230 -28.27 -27.79 -60.17
CA VAL A 230 -28.44 -26.33 -60.27
C VAL A 230 -27.26 -25.63 -59.61
N ARG A 231 -26.50 -24.88 -60.42
CA ARG A 231 -25.41 -24.00 -59.99
C ARG A 231 -25.98 -22.80 -59.20
N GLN A 232 -25.82 -22.82 -57.88
CA GLN A 232 -25.93 -21.62 -57.01
C GLN A 232 -24.81 -21.64 -55.95
N GLY A 233 -23.55 -21.61 -56.41
CA GLY A 233 -22.37 -21.75 -55.54
C GLY A 233 -21.46 -20.51 -55.40
N SER A 234 -21.85 -19.36 -55.97
CA SER A 234 -20.95 -18.18 -56.07
C SER A 234 -21.54 -16.92 -55.42
N THR A 235 -22.85 -16.71 -55.45
CA THR A 235 -23.49 -15.47 -54.99
C THR A 235 -23.58 -15.35 -53.47
N VAL A 236 -23.81 -16.46 -52.75
CA VAL A 236 -23.94 -16.47 -51.28
C VAL A 236 -22.58 -16.22 -50.61
N LYS A 237 -21.48 -16.71 -51.20
CA LYS A 237 -20.13 -16.43 -50.69
C LYS A 237 -19.76 -14.96 -50.85
N GLY A 238 -20.18 -14.31 -51.94
CA GLY A 238 -20.03 -12.87 -52.16
C GLY A 238 -20.87 -12.02 -51.19
N PHE A 239 -22.11 -12.44 -50.90
CA PHE A 239 -22.98 -11.76 -49.93
C PHE A 239 -22.47 -11.86 -48.49
N VAL A 240 -22.04 -13.07 -48.07
CA VAL A 240 -21.47 -13.28 -46.73
C VAL A 240 -20.14 -12.54 -46.57
N ALA A 241 -19.29 -12.52 -47.61
CA ALA A 241 -18.06 -11.73 -47.60
C ALA A 241 -18.36 -10.22 -47.56
N GLY A 242 -19.37 -9.74 -48.30
CA GLY A 242 -19.82 -8.35 -48.27
C GLY A 242 -20.36 -7.92 -46.91
N ALA A 243 -21.19 -8.76 -46.28
CA ALA A 243 -21.74 -8.51 -44.94
C ALA A 243 -20.65 -8.52 -43.85
N ALA A 244 -19.65 -9.40 -43.97
CA ALA A 244 -18.50 -9.39 -43.08
C ALA A 244 -17.67 -8.11 -43.24
N CYS A 245 -17.43 -7.66 -44.49
CA CYS A 245 -16.72 -6.41 -44.75
C CYS A 245 -17.47 -5.19 -44.22
N THR A 246 -18.79 -5.10 -44.38
CA THR A 246 -19.57 -3.98 -43.83
C THR A 246 -19.63 -4.00 -42.31
N ALA A 247 -19.69 -5.19 -41.67
CA ALA A 247 -19.60 -5.31 -40.22
C ALA A 247 -18.23 -4.87 -39.68
N VAL A 248 -17.13 -5.22 -40.39
CA VAL A 248 -15.78 -4.76 -40.05
C VAL A 248 -15.67 -3.25 -40.22
N ILE A 249 -16.18 -2.67 -41.31
CA ILE A 249 -16.18 -1.21 -41.51
C ILE A 249 -17.01 -0.52 -40.43
N ALA A 250 -18.19 -1.06 -40.08
CA ALA A 250 -19.01 -0.52 -39.00
C ALA A 250 -18.32 -0.62 -37.63
N ALA A 251 -17.62 -1.73 -37.34
CA ALA A 251 -16.83 -1.88 -36.12
C ALA A 251 -15.65 -0.91 -36.08
N VAL A 252 -14.98 -0.68 -37.21
CA VAL A 252 -13.87 0.28 -37.33
C VAL A 252 -14.40 1.72 -37.18
N LEU A 253 -15.53 2.06 -37.79
CA LEU A 253 -16.17 3.37 -37.63
C LEU A 253 -16.68 3.60 -36.21
N TRP A 254 -17.27 2.57 -35.57
CA TRP A 254 -17.62 2.61 -34.15
C TRP A 254 -16.37 2.84 -33.30
N TRP A 255 -15.31 2.07 -33.53
CA TRP A 255 -14.04 2.19 -32.82
C TRP A 255 -13.40 3.57 -33.02
N TRP A 256 -13.58 4.20 -34.18
CA TRP A 256 -12.99 5.49 -34.47
C TRP A 256 -13.82 6.67 -33.95
N GLN A 257 -15.16 6.56 -33.92
CA GLN A 257 -16.05 7.68 -33.59
C GLN A 257 -16.65 7.59 -32.17
N ALA A 258 -17.09 6.41 -31.73
CA ALA A 258 -17.78 6.26 -30.45
C ALA A 258 -16.85 5.86 -29.29
N TYR A 259 -15.81 5.07 -29.56
CA TYR A 259 -14.82 4.69 -28.54
C TYR A 259 -14.06 5.87 -27.91
N PRO A 260 -13.57 6.90 -28.66
CA PRO A 260 -12.91 8.05 -28.03
C PRO A 260 -13.87 8.88 -27.17
N ILE A 261 -15.15 9.00 -27.58
CA ILE A 261 -16.18 9.70 -26.80
C ILE A 261 -16.49 8.95 -25.50
N GLN A 262 -16.55 7.61 -25.54
CA GLN A 262 -16.71 6.80 -24.32
C GLN A 262 -15.51 6.96 -23.37
N ARG A 263 -14.28 7.03 -23.89
CA ARG A 263 -13.09 7.30 -23.05
C ARG A 263 -13.10 8.70 -22.42
N GLN A 264 -13.56 9.71 -23.14
CA GLN A 264 -13.72 11.06 -22.59
C GLN A 264 -14.82 11.10 -21.51
N LEU A 265 -15.93 10.39 -21.72
CA LEU A 265 -17.00 10.27 -20.72
C LEU A 265 -16.55 9.52 -19.46
N THR A 266 -15.65 8.53 -19.57
CA THR A 266 -15.08 7.86 -18.38
C THR A 266 -14.25 8.82 -17.51
N GLN A 267 -13.44 9.70 -18.12
CA GLN A 267 -12.65 10.69 -17.37
C GLN A 267 -13.53 11.77 -16.72
N VAL A 268 -14.66 12.13 -17.34
CA VAL A 268 -15.63 13.06 -16.76
C VAL A 268 -16.40 12.42 -15.60
N ARG A 269 -16.73 11.13 -15.70
CA ARG A 269 -17.36 10.34 -14.62
C ARG A 269 -16.45 10.13 -13.40
N ASP A 270 -15.14 10.35 -13.51
CA ASP A 270 -14.23 10.30 -12.37
C ASP A 270 -14.41 11.50 -11.42
N THR A 271 -15.05 12.59 -11.87
CA THR A 271 -15.40 13.73 -11.02
C THR A 271 -16.84 13.60 -10.51
N ALA A 272 -17.08 13.92 -9.24
CA ALA A 272 -18.43 13.81 -8.65
C ALA A 272 -19.49 14.61 -9.43
N GLN A 273 -19.15 15.82 -9.89
CA GLN A 273 -20.04 16.65 -10.71
C GLN A 273 -20.22 16.11 -12.13
N GLY A 274 -19.15 15.58 -12.76
CA GLY A 274 -19.23 14.97 -14.09
C GLY A 274 -20.00 13.65 -14.10
N ALA A 275 -19.89 12.86 -13.03
CA ALA A 275 -20.68 11.67 -12.79
C ALA A 275 -22.17 12.00 -12.65
N ALA A 276 -22.50 13.02 -11.85
CA ALA A 276 -23.87 13.47 -11.66
C ALA A 276 -24.50 14.03 -12.93
N THR A 277 -23.76 14.82 -13.72
CA THR A 277 -24.26 15.33 -15.00
C THR A 277 -24.45 14.22 -16.04
N ALA A 278 -23.56 13.22 -16.07
CA ALA A 278 -23.73 12.03 -16.91
C ALA A 278 -24.95 11.18 -16.48
N TRP A 279 -25.23 11.08 -15.18
CA TRP A 279 -26.42 10.42 -14.66
C TRP A 279 -27.71 11.17 -15.03
N LEU A 280 -27.72 12.51 -14.95
CA LEU A 280 -28.88 13.31 -15.37
C LEU A 280 -29.22 13.13 -16.85
N ALA A 281 -28.21 12.90 -17.70
CA ALA A 281 -28.40 12.60 -19.11
C ALA A 281 -28.90 11.16 -19.36
N SER A 282 -28.61 10.22 -18.46
CA SER A 282 -28.97 8.80 -18.58
C SER A 282 -29.23 8.17 -17.21
N PRO A 283 -30.43 8.35 -16.63
CA PRO A 283 -30.68 8.00 -15.24
C PRO A 283 -30.78 6.48 -15.04
N VAL A 284 -29.96 5.96 -14.12
CA VAL A 284 -29.93 4.54 -13.74
C VAL A 284 -30.10 4.40 -12.22
N LEU A 285 -31.11 3.65 -11.78
CA LEU A 285 -31.48 3.55 -10.36
C LEU A 285 -30.42 2.83 -9.51
N LYS A 286 -29.77 1.80 -10.05
CA LYS A 286 -28.81 0.95 -9.33
C LYS A 286 -27.62 1.72 -8.75
N GLU A 287 -27.21 2.80 -9.42
CA GLU A 287 -26.05 3.61 -9.06
C GLU A 287 -26.44 4.96 -8.42
N TYR A 288 -27.74 5.25 -8.29
CA TYR A 288 -28.25 6.55 -7.83
C TYR A 288 -27.75 6.92 -6.43
N GLU A 289 -27.83 5.99 -5.48
CA GLU A 289 -27.37 6.21 -4.10
C GLU A 289 -25.86 6.50 -4.06
N GLN A 290 -25.08 5.75 -4.85
CA GLN A 290 -23.64 5.93 -4.94
C GLN A 290 -23.28 7.31 -5.50
N TYR A 291 -23.97 7.79 -6.54
CA TYR A 291 -23.75 9.13 -7.09
C TYR A 291 -24.14 10.24 -6.10
N LEU A 292 -25.22 10.06 -5.33
CA LEU A 292 -25.59 11.00 -4.28
C LEU A 292 -24.54 11.06 -3.17
N GLN A 293 -24.04 9.91 -2.71
CA GLN A 293 -22.97 9.87 -1.70
C GLN A 293 -21.67 10.51 -2.23
N GLN A 294 -21.29 10.22 -3.48
CA GLN A 294 -20.10 10.80 -4.10
C GLN A 294 -20.17 12.34 -4.22
N LEU A 295 -21.37 12.90 -4.44
CA LEU A 295 -21.58 14.36 -4.43
C LEU A 295 -21.44 14.97 -3.04
N LEU A 296 -21.90 14.27 -1.99
CA LEU A 296 -21.76 14.72 -0.61
C LEU A 296 -20.29 14.66 -0.13
N ASP A 297 -19.55 13.65 -0.59
CA ASP A 297 -18.13 13.47 -0.27
C ASP A 297 -17.21 14.40 -1.10
N ALA A 298 -17.73 15.07 -2.13
CA ALA A 298 -16.96 15.94 -3.00
C ALA A 298 -16.50 17.21 -2.27
N PRO A 299 -15.20 17.55 -2.27
CA PRO A 299 -14.72 18.77 -1.64
C PRO A 299 -15.32 20.02 -2.31
N PRO A 300 -15.84 21.01 -1.56
CA PRO A 300 -16.41 22.23 -2.15
C PRO A 300 -15.36 23.09 -2.88
N LEU A 301 -14.07 22.85 -2.63
CA LEU A 301 -12.96 23.48 -3.34
C LEU A 301 -12.70 22.91 -4.74
N GLN A 302 -13.27 21.75 -5.08
CA GLN A 302 -12.93 21.02 -6.31
C GLN A 302 -13.00 21.90 -7.58
N PRO A 303 -14.03 22.74 -7.81
CA PRO A 303 -14.07 23.58 -9.02
C PRO A 303 -12.90 24.57 -9.09
N LEU A 304 -12.48 25.15 -7.95
CA LEU A 304 -11.37 26.08 -7.91
C LEU A 304 -10.03 25.36 -8.06
N GLU A 305 -9.89 24.16 -7.49
CA GLU A 305 -8.71 23.29 -7.68
C GLU A 305 -8.57 22.85 -9.13
N THR A 306 -9.67 22.48 -9.79
CA THR A 306 -9.70 22.20 -11.23
C THR A 306 -9.28 23.44 -12.02
N GLY A 307 -9.77 24.63 -11.67
CA GLY A 307 -9.32 25.89 -12.28
C GLY A 307 -7.80 26.10 -12.17
N MET A 308 -7.21 25.81 -11.00
CA MET A 308 -5.75 25.85 -10.82
C MET A 308 -5.02 24.80 -11.68
N GLN A 309 -5.57 23.59 -11.83
CA GLN A 309 -5.01 22.56 -12.70
C GLN A 309 -5.10 22.95 -14.19
N MET A 310 -6.22 23.56 -14.60
CA MET A 310 -6.40 24.08 -15.95
C MET A 310 -5.35 25.15 -16.26
N MET A 311 -5.10 26.09 -15.35
CA MET A 311 -4.04 27.08 -15.53
C MET A 311 -2.66 26.42 -15.71
N ARG A 312 -2.28 25.49 -14.84
CA ARG A 312 -0.99 24.78 -14.94
C ARG A 312 -0.86 24.00 -16.25
N THR A 313 -1.95 23.38 -16.70
CA THR A 313 -1.96 22.61 -17.95
C THR A 313 -1.89 23.55 -19.16
N ALA A 314 -2.55 24.70 -19.10
CA ALA A 314 -2.48 25.71 -20.15
C ALA A 314 -1.08 26.35 -20.22
N ASP A 315 -0.42 26.52 -19.07
CA ASP A 315 0.95 27.02 -18.97
C ASP A 315 1.97 26.05 -19.59
N THR A 316 1.78 24.74 -19.42
CA THR A 316 2.66 23.72 -20.03
C THR A 316 2.40 23.52 -21.53
N LEU A 317 1.14 23.60 -21.97
CA LEU A 317 0.77 23.38 -23.38
C LEU A 317 0.94 24.62 -24.25
N TRP A 318 0.73 25.82 -23.70
CA TRP A 318 0.75 27.09 -24.42
C TRP A 318 1.48 28.21 -23.66
N PRO A 319 2.77 28.03 -23.30
CA PRO A 319 3.51 28.99 -22.46
C PRO A 319 3.64 30.39 -23.09
N GLU A 320 3.77 30.47 -24.41
CA GLU A 320 3.96 31.73 -25.15
C GLU A 320 2.65 32.40 -25.58
N SER A 321 1.49 31.82 -25.25
CA SER A 321 0.19 32.35 -25.68
C SER A 321 -0.27 33.52 -24.80
N LEU A 322 -0.35 34.73 -25.39
CA LEU A 322 -0.88 35.91 -24.71
C LEU A 322 -2.30 35.70 -24.18
N GLN A 323 -3.15 35.00 -24.94
CA GLN A 323 -4.54 34.72 -24.54
C GLN A 323 -4.62 33.86 -23.27
N GLN A 324 -3.73 32.86 -23.15
CA GLN A 324 -3.64 32.01 -21.96
C GLN A 324 -3.15 32.81 -20.75
N GLN A 325 -2.13 33.65 -20.92
CA GLN A 325 -1.54 34.43 -19.84
C GLN A 325 -2.53 35.46 -19.29
N GLU A 326 -3.27 36.15 -20.16
CA GLU A 326 -4.32 37.10 -19.77
C GLU A 326 -5.46 36.42 -19.03
N ALA A 327 -5.98 35.29 -19.53
CA ALA A 327 -7.04 34.53 -18.88
C ALA A 327 -6.61 34.03 -17.49
N SER A 328 -5.38 33.51 -17.38
CA SER A 328 -4.80 33.03 -16.13
C SER A 328 -4.60 34.17 -15.11
N ARG A 329 -4.13 35.34 -15.56
CA ARG A 329 -4.01 36.54 -14.72
C ARG A 329 -5.37 36.99 -14.21
N MET A 330 -6.36 37.11 -15.09
CA MET A 330 -7.73 37.49 -14.74
C MET A 330 -8.34 36.56 -13.68
N TRP A 331 -8.19 35.25 -13.87
CA TRP A 331 -8.64 34.25 -12.90
C TRP A 331 -7.92 34.40 -11.54
N SER A 332 -6.59 34.49 -11.54
CA SER A 332 -5.81 34.61 -10.31
C SER A 332 -6.13 35.89 -9.52
N ASN A 333 -6.34 37.01 -10.21
CA ASN A 333 -6.75 38.27 -9.60
C ASN A 333 -8.16 38.17 -9.02
N THR A 334 -9.08 37.51 -9.73
CA THR A 334 -10.43 37.25 -9.24
C THR A 334 -10.42 36.46 -7.93
N LEU A 335 -9.62 35.40 -7.85
CA LEU A 335 -9.45 34.61 -6.63
C LEU A 335 -8.89 35.45 -5.46
N ARG A 336 -7.85 36.24 -5.70
CA ARG A 336 -7.25 37.12 -4.67
C ARG A 336 -8.24 38.16 -4.18
N ASN A 337 -8.96 38.81 -5.09
CA ASN A 337 -9.96 39.82 -4.74
C ASN A 337 -11.09 39.22 -3.90
N ARG A 338 -11.62 38.06 -4.31
CA ARG A 338 -12.62 37.30 -3.54
C ARG A 338 -12.10 36.95 -2.14
N ALA A 339 -10.88 36.46 -2.04
CA ALA A 339 -10.28 36.08 -0.77
C ALA A 339 -10.06 37.28 0.18
N GLN A 340 -9.67 38.44 -0.37
CA GLN A 340 -9.50 39.68 0.39
C GLN A 340 -10.85 40.26 0.85
N ALA A 341 -11.90 40.10 0.04
CA ALA A 341 -13.25 40.51 0.39
C ALA A 341 -13.90 39.62 1.47
N SER A 342 -13.31 38.47 1.80
CA SER A 342 -13.78 37.56 2.85
C SER A 342 -13.36 38.04 4.26
N PRO A 343 -14.30 38.31 5.17
CA PRO A 343 -14.02 38.81 6.52
C PRO A 343 -13.15 37.93 7.36
N GLN A 344 -12.35 38.60 8.17
CA GLN A 344 -11.37 37.94 9.02
C GLN A 344 -11.96 37.53 10.37
N MET A 345 -13.17 38.00 10.70
CA MET A 345 -13.89 37.78 11.94
C MET A 345 -13.08 38.18 13.18
N LYS A 346 -12.19 39.18 13.02
CA LYS A 346 -11.31 39.66 14.09
C LYS A 346 -12.09 40.34 15.21
N GLY A 347 -13.09 41.15 14.86
CA GLY A 347 -14.00 41.78 15.82
C GLY A 347 -14.76 40.74 16.65
N TRP A 348 -15.24 39.68 16.00
CA TRP A 348 -15.92 38.56 16.68
C TRP A 348 -15.00 37.82 17.66
N GLN A 349 -13.77 37.50 17.25
CA GLN A 349 -12.78 36.88 18.11
C GLN A 349 -12.46 37.76 19.33
N GLN A 350 -12.27 39.06 19.10
CA GLN A 350 -11.98 40.03 20.17
C GLN A 350 -13.16 40.20 21.13
N ALA A 351 -14.40 40.26 20.62
CA ALA A 351 -15.60 40.34 21.45
C ALA A 351 -15.70 39.12 22.38
N ARG A 352 -15.45 37.92 21.86
CA ARG A 352 -15.49 36.68 22.65
C ARG A 352 -14.42 36.67 23.73
N GLN A 353 -13.21 37.15 23.43
CA GLN A 353 -12.15 37.28 24.43
C GLN A 353 -12.52 38.29 25.52
N ASN A 354 -12.95 39.49 25.14
CA ASN A 354 -13.34 40.54 26.09
C ASN A 354 -14.47 40.09 27.04
N LEU A 355 -15.47 39.36 26.52
CA LEU A 355 -16.55 38.83 27.35
C LEU A 355 -16.07 37.74 28.30
N ARG A 356 -15.08 36.93 27.91
CA ARG A 356 -14.47 35.92 28.77
C ARG A 356 -13.66 36.57 29.89
N ASP A 357 -12.82 37.54 29.55
CA ASP A 357 -12.03 38.30 30.52
C ASP A 357 -12.95 39.03 31.52
N PHE A 358 -14.07 39.58 31.03
CA PHE A 358 -15.09 40.17 31.88
C PHE A 358 -15.77 39.14 32.80
N ALA A 359 -16.08 37.95 32.30
CA ALA A 359 -16.64 36.87 33.12
C ALA A 359 -15.68 36.42 34.23
N ASP A 360 -14.39 36.26 33.93
CA ASP A 360 -13.37 35.91 34.91
C ASP A 360 -13.22 37.00 35.98
N LEU A 361 -13.27 38.26 35.54
CA LEU A 361 -13.26 39.42 36.44
C LEU A 361 -14.52 39.49 37.32
N MET A 362 -15.69 39.08 36.80
CA MET A 362 -16.92 38.97 37.60
C MET A 362 -16.77 37.94 38.71
N MET A 363 -16.27 36.74 38.40
CA MET A 363 -16.03 35.68 39.38
C MET A 363 -15.05 36.15 40.46
N LYS A 364 -13.97 36.82 40.07
CA LYS A 364 -12.99 37.37 41.03
C LYS A 364 -13.64 38.38 41.98
N LYS A 365 -14.39 39.34 41.46
CA LYS A 365 -15.05 40.36 42.29
C LYS A 365 -16.11 39.80 43.23
N GLU A 366 -16.83 38.76 42.80
CA GLU A 366 -17.76 38.03 43.66
C GLU A 366 -17.05 37.43 44.88
N THR A 367 -15.89 36.79 44.68
CA THR A 367 -15.10 36.24 45.80
C THR A 367 -14.57 37.31 46.76
N GLU A 368 -14.25 38.50 46.24
CA GLU A 368 -13.80 39.65 47.01
C GLU A 368 -14.96 40.46 47.63
N LYS A 369 -16.23 40.02 47.44
CA LYS A 369 -17.46 40.73 47.83
C LYS A 369 -17.55 42.17 47.30
N GLN A 370 -16.95 42.42 46.14
CA GLN A 370 -16.98 43.71 45.46
C GLN A 370 -18.02 43.70 44.33
N GLY A 371 -18.72 44.82 44.16
CA GLY A 371 -19.68 45.01 43.07
C GLY A 371 -19.08 45.62 41.80
N PHE A 372 -19.88 45.64 40.75
CA PHE A 372 -19.63 46.40 39.52
C PHE A 372 -20.50 47.64 39.46
N THR A 373 -19.98 48.70 38.81
CA THR A 373 -20.81 49.85 38.47
C THR A 373 -21.63 49.54 37.22
N LEU A 374 -22.88 50.03 37.18
CA LEU A 374 -23.72 49.91 36.00
C LEU A 374 -23.06 50.52 34.74
N SER A 375 -22.27 51.58 34.92
CA SER A 375 -21.52 52.20 33.81
C SER A 375 -20.48 51.26 33.22
N TYR A 376 -19.75 50.49 34.05
CA TYR A 376 -18.74 49.56 33.56
C TYR A 376 -19.36 48.42 32.76
N ILE A 377 -20.47 47.86 33.26
CA ILE A 377 -21.23 46.82 32.55
C ILE A 377 -21.71 47.36 31.20
N LYS A 378 -22.30 48.57 31.17
CA LYS A 378 -22.73 49.22 29.93
C LYS A 378 -21.58 49.37 28.93
N THR A 379 -20.39 49.78 29.37
CA THR A 379 -19.22 49.92 28.51
C THR A 379 -18.81 48.58 27.89
N VAL A 380 -18.74 47.51 28.69
CA VAL A 380 -18.38 46.17 28.20
C VAL A 380 -19.42 45.66 27.21
N THR A 381 -20.72 45.77 27.53
CA THR A 381 -21.81 45.34 26.65
C THR A 381 -21.79 46.08 25.32
N TRP A 382 -21.66 47.42 25.34
CA TRP A 382 -21.64 48.22 24.12
C TRP A 382 -20.38 47.96 23.28
N GLN A 383 -19.23 47.75 23.92
CA GLN A 383 -18.00 47.37 23.23
C GLN A 383 -18.13 46.00 22.56
N ALA A 384 -18.73 45.02 23.24
CA ALA A 384 -18.98 43.70 22.68
C ALA A 384 -19.93 43.77 21.48
N GLU A 385 -21.06 44.48 21.61
CA GLU A 385 -22.01 44.70 20.51
C GLU A 385 -21.35 45.37 19.31
N ARG A 386 -20.58 46.44 19.55
CA ARG A 386 -19.85 47.14 18.48
C ARG A 386 -18.88 46.21 17.77
N LEU A 387 -18.13 45.38 18.49
CA LEU A 387 -17.16 44.44 17.92
C LEU A 387 -17.84 43.32 17.13
N LEU A 388 -18.97 42.80 17.61
CA LEU A 388 -19.77 41.79 16.91
C LEU A 388 -20.40 42.33 15.63
N ASN A 389 -20.77 43.60 15.61
CA ASN A 389 -21.38 44.26 14.45
C ASN A 389 -20.37 44.78 13.40
N GLN A 390 -19.05 44.61 13.62
CA GLN A 390 -18.04 45.01 12.63
C GLN A 390 -18.10 44.16 11.36
N GLU A 391 -18.32 42.85 11.50
CA GLU A 391 -18.37 41.90 10.40
C GLU A 391 -19.47 40.87 10.66
N THR A 392 -20.43 40.77 9.74
CA THR A 392 -21.56 39.85 9.89
C THR A 392 -21.15 38.40 9.55
N PRO A 393 -21.38 37.42 10.45
CA PRO A 393 -21.15 36.01 10.17
C PRO A 393 -22.04 35.50 9.02
N LEU A 394 -21.54 34.56 8.23
CA LEU A 394 -22.28 33.98 7.11
C LEU A 394 -23.53 33.22 7.58
N GLU A 395 -23.43 32.51 8.70
CA GLU A 395 -24.52 31.78 9.34
C GLU A 395 -25.66 32.70 9.78
N TYR A 396 -25.32 33.93 10.18
CA TYR A 396 -26.33 34.94 10.51
C TYR A 396 -27.03 35.46 9.26
N LEU A 397 -26.31 35.70 8.16
CA LEU A 397 -26.93 36.07 6.87
C LEU A 397 -27.89 34.98 6.36
N LEU A 398 -27.53 33.71 6.52
CA LEU A 398 -28.42 32.58 6.18
C LEU A 398 -29.71 32.59 7.02
N THR A 399 -29.61 32.93 8.31
CA THR A 399 -30.77 33.08 9.19
C THR A 399 -31.66 34.24 8.73
N GLN A 400 -31.08 35.40 8.40
CA GLN A 400 -31.82 36.54 7.85
C GLN A 400 -32.51 36.21 6.51
N TYR A 401 -31.84 35.46 5.63
CA TYR A 401 -32.42 34.99 4.37
C TYR A 401 -33.65 34.09 4.64
N GLN A 402 -33.53 33.13 5.57
CA GLN A 402 -34.63 32.25 5.94
C GLN A 402 -35.84 33.03 6.48
N GLU A 403 -35.61 34.01 7.35
CA GLU A 403 -36.69 34.85 7.91
C GLU A 403 -37.34 35.74 6.85
N THR A 404 -36.55 36.38 6.00
CA THR A 404 -37.03 37.25 4.92
C THR A 404 -37.86 36.45 3.91
N ARG A 405 -37.40 35.25 3.56
CA ARG A 405 -38.13 34.30 2.71
C ARG A 405 -39.44 33.84 3.35
N ALA A 406 -39.44 33.54 4.66
CA ALA A 406 -40.67 33.17 5.39
C ALA A 406 -41.70 34.31 5.39
N ARG A 407 -41.25 35.57 5.39
CA ARG A 407 -42.08 36.77 5.27
C ARG A 407 -42.49 37.10 3.82
N LYS A 408 -42.08 36.28 2.84
CA LYS A 408 -42.33 36.48 1.39
C LYS A 408 -41.82 37.83 0.86
N GLN A 409 -40.76 38.36 1.47
CA GLN A 409 -40.09 39.57 1.02
C GLN A 409 -39.01 39.24 -0.03
N ASP A 410 -38.52 40.26 -0.75
CA ASP A 410 -37.45 40.07 -1.72
C ASP A 410 -36.16 39.63 -1.03
N THR A 411 -35.51 38.60 -1.60
CA THR A 411 -34.30 37.98 -1.06
C THR A 411 -33.11 38.04 -2.03
N GLN A 412 -33.27 38.65 -3.21
CA GLN A 412 -32.24 38.66 -4.26
C GLN A 412 -30.93 39.30 -3.79
N ALA A 413 -31.00 40.42 -3.05
CA ALA A 413 -29.82 41.09 -2.52
C ALA A 413 -29.08 40.22 -1.48
N LEU A 414 -29.82 39.58 -0.56
CA LEU A 414 -29.26 38.68 0.45
C LEU A 414 -28.65 37.44 -0.19
N GLU A 415 -29.31 36.85 -1.18
CA GLU A 415 -28.79 35.69 -1.91
C GLU A 415 -27.49 36.01 -2.63
N LYS A 416 -27.43 37.16 -3.31
CA LYS A 416 -26.22 37.65 -3.96
C LYS A 416 -25.09 37.83 -2.95
N GLU A 417 -25.37 38.51 -1.83
CA GLU A 417 -24.39 38.71 -0.77
C GLU A 417 -23.88 37.35 -0.27
N ILE A 418 -24.76 36.43 0.14
CA ILE A 418 -24.39 35.09 0.63
C ILE A 418 -23.50 34.34 -0.36
N ASN A 419 -23.82 34.37 -1.65
CA ASN A 419 -23.01 33.71 -2.68
C ASN A 419 -21.63 34.35 -2.80
N GLU A 420 -21.53 35.68 -2.81
CA GLU A 420 -20.24 36.38 -2.82
C GLU A 420 -19.40 36.07 -1.56
N ARG A 421 -20.04 35.94 -0.39
CA ARG A 421 -19.41 35.53 0.86
C ARG A 421 -18.85 34.12 0.81
N LEU A 422 -19.62 33.18 0.25
CA LEU A 422 -19.23 31.79 0.10
C LEU A 422 -18.06 31.66 -0.88
N ASP A 423 -18.14 32.34 -2.03
CA ASP A 423 -17.07 32.44 -3.02
C ASP A 423 -15.79 33.02 -2.42
N GLY A 424 -15.92 34.08 -1.61
CA GLY A 424 -14.80 34.69 -0.90
C GLY A 424 -14.15 33.74 0.11
N LEU A 425 -14.97 33.05 0.91
CA LEU A 425 -14.51 32.06 1.90
C LEU A 425 -13.76 30.91 1.22
N LEU A 426 -14.32 30.33 0.15
CA LEU A 426 -13.70 29.23 -0.60
C LEU A 426 -12.41 29.68 -1.28
N SER A 427 -12.39 30.88 -1.89
CA SER A 427 -11.19 31.45 -2.51
C SER A 427 -10.09 31.68 -1.47
N ARG A 428 -10.43 32.22 -0.29
CA ARG A 428 -9.49 32.41 0.82
C ARG A 428 -8.96 31.09 1.36
N TRP A 429 -9.84 30.10 1.54
CA TRP A 429 -9.44 28.77 1.99
C TRP A 429 -8.48 28.10 0.99
N LEU A 430 -8.75 28.18 -0.32
CA LEU A 430 -7.84 27.70 -1.36
C LEU A 430 -6.48 28.40 -1.29
N LEU A 431 -6.46 29.73 -1.19
CA LEU A 431 -5.21 30.49 -1.13
C LEU A 431 -4.43 30.19 0.15
N LEU A 432 -5.07 30.01 1.30
CA LEU A 432 -4.40 29.61 2.55
C LEU A 432 -3.83 28.19 2.45
N LYS A 433 -4.58 27.28 1.83
CA LYS A 433 -4.12 25.91 1.55
C LYS A 433 -2.89 25.89 0.63
N ASN A 434 -2.82 26.82 -0.33
CA ASN A 434 -1.73 26.91 -1.31
C ASN A 434 -0.57 27.84 -0.89
N THR A 435 -0.78 28.86 -0.05
CA THR A 435 0.33 29.74 0.43
C THR A 435 1.28 29.04 1.38
N GLY A 436 0.81 27.99 2.07
CA GLY A 436 1.70 27.02 2.73
C GLY A 436 2.56 26.21 1.75
N GLN A 437 2.23 26.21 0.45
CA GLN A 437 3.02 25.60 -0.62
C GLN A 437 3.88 26.63 -1.39
N ASP A 438 3.43 27.88 -1.56
CA ASP A 438 4.15 28.91 -2.33
C ASP A 438 5.29 29.62 -1.57
N MET A 439 5.30 29.59 -0.23
CA MET A 439 6.48 30.03 0.56
C MET A 439 7.69 29.10 0.41
N ALA A 440 7.54 27.98 -0.30
CA ALA A 440 8.63 27.07 -0.66
C ALA A 440 9.22 27.32 -2.06
N THR A 441 8.71 28.29 -2.83
CA THR A 441 9.05 28.44 -4.26
C THR A 441 9.51 29.83 -4.70
N ASP A 442 9.90 30.73 -3.79
CA ASP A 442 10.40 32.06 -4.16
C ASP A 442 11.88 32.25 -3.77
N THR A 443 12.79 31.59 -4.50
CA THR A 443 14.16 32.09 -4.75
C THR A 443 14.74 31.52 -6.06
N ARG A 444 14.68 32.35 -7.11
CA ARG A 444 15.61 32.51 -8.26
C ARG A 444 15.72 31.46 -9.39
N THR A 445 15.36 31.96 -10.59
CA THR A 445 16.01 31.83 -11.94
C THR A 445 16.29 30.44 -12.54
N GLU A 446 15.57 30.17 -13.64
CA GLU A 446 15.64 29.09 -14.66
C GLU A 446 17.03 28.72 -15.26
N PRO A 447 17.15 27.66 -16.11
CA PRO A 447 16.41 26.38 -16.20
C PRO A 447 17.31 25.15 -16.52
N VAL A 448 16.96 23.94 -16.05
CA VAL A 448 17.21 22.64 -16.76
C VAL A 448 16.20 21.59 -16.26
N HIS A 449 15.46 20.95 -17.17
CA HIS A 449 14.61 19.77 -16.94
C HIS A 449 15.48 18.49 -16.77
N PRO A 450 15.11 17.41 -16.03
CA PRO A 450 13.88 16.64 -16.22
C PRO A 450 13.23 16.04 -14.93
N ASP A 451 12.09 15.39 -15.11
CA ASP A 451 11.45 14.34 -14.27
C ASP A 451 10.76 14.71 -12.94
N SER A 452 9.44 14.92 -13.04
CA SER A 452 8.54 15.07 -11.89
C SER A 452 8.12 13.70 -11.32
N LEU A 453 8.94 13.21 -10.39
CA LEU A 453 8.53 12.18 -9.42
C LEU A 453 7.41 12.71 -8.52
N ARG A 454 6.27 12.04 -8.58
CA ARG A 454 5.14 12.21 -7.66
C ARG A 454 5.62 12.08 -6.22
N LEU A 455 5.60 13.19 -5.47
CA LEU A 455 5.74 13.20 -4.01
C LEU A 455 4.61 12.36 -3.40
N ARG A 456 4.93 11.11 -3.02
CA ARG A 456 4.12 10.32 -2.10
C ARG A 456 4.03 11.10 -0.79
N ARG A 457 2.83 11.51 -0.41
CA ARG A 457 2.53 12.00 0.93
C ARG A 457 2.81 10.84 1.90
N ILE A 458 3.97 10.86 2.58
CA ILE A 458 4.31 9.88 3.60
C ILE A 458 3.45 10.21 4.83
N THR A 459 2.32 9.54 4.98
CA THR A 459 1.59 9.50 6.25
C THR A 459 2.43 8.69 7.24
N MET A 460 3.17 9.37 8.12
CA MET A 460 3.89 8.71 9.22
C MET A 460 2.91 8.32 10.33
N ALA A 461 2.43 7.08 10.28
CA ALA A 461 1.70 6.48 11.38
C ALA A 461 2.71 5.93 12.40
N ASN A 462 2.71 6.47 13.63
CA ASN A 462 3.55 6.09 14.78
C ASN A 462 5.02 6.57 14.74
N PRO A 463 5.28 7.90 14.77
CA PRO A 463 6.64 8.42 14.79
C PRO A 463 7.34 8.16 16.13
N VAL A 464 8.67 8.09 16.08
CA VAL A 464 9.55 8.08 17.25
C VAL A 464 10.43 9.33 17.20
N TYR A 465 10.61 9.98 18.34
CA TYR A 465 11.46 11.16 18.48
C TYR A 465 12.54 10.94 19.51
N LEU A 466 13.73 11.47 19.24
CA LEU A 466 14.89 11.42 20.12
C LEU A 466 15.23 12.84 20.58
N THR A 467 15.21 13.06 21.88
CA THR A 467 15.89 14.19 22.52
C THR A 467 17.29 13.74 22.91
N LEU A 468 18.32 14.39 22.36
CA LEU A 468 19.71 13.99 22.54
C LEU A 468 20.49 15.12 23.21
N ASN A 469 21.08 14.81 24.37
CA ASN A 469 21.95 15.71 25.09
C ASN A 469 23.36 15.12 25.17
N GLY A 470 24.36 15.89 24.79
CA GLY A 470 25.77 15.59 25.03
C GLY A 470 26.29 16.33 26.25
N GLU A 471 27.21 15.70 26.98
CA GLU A 471 27.85 16.28 28.16
C GLU A 471 28.63 17.56 27.85
N LEU A 472 29.26 17.64 26.67
CA LEU A 472 30.05 18.78 26.21
C LEU A 472 29.23 19.72 25.31
N GLN A 473 28.37 19.16 24.47
CA GLN A 473 27.62 19.91 23.45
C GLN A 473 26.25 20.43 23.92
N GLY A 474 25.75 19.98 25.07
CA GLY A 474 24.40 20.31 25.53
C GLY A 474 23.33 19.66 24.64
N LEU A 475 22.25 20.39 24.35
CA LEU A 475 21.11 19.86 23.58
C LEU A 475 21.43 19.73 22.08
N ILE A 476 22.06 18.62 21.71
CA ILE A 476 22.41 18.27 20.32
C ILE A 476 21.17 18.24 19.42
N SER A 477 20.02 17.78 19.93
CA SER A 477 18.79 17.69 19.15
C SER A 477 18.09 19.03 18.88
N SER A 478 18.63 20.16 19.39
CA SER A 478 17.97 21.46 19.24
C SER A 478 17.81 21.90 17.77
N GLY A 479 16.57 22.18 17.38
CA GLY A 479 16.19 22.56 16.03
C GLY A 479 16.32 21.47 14.97
N CYS A 480 16.44 20.19 15.34
CA CYS A 480 16.62 19.10 14.36
C CYS A 480 15.38 18.80 13.52
N SER A 481 14.17 18.99 14.05
CA SER A 481 12.92 18.86 13.28
C SER A 481 12.41 20.21 12.75
N SER A 482 13.31 21.17 12.53
CA SER A 482 12.99 22.47 11.93
C SER A 482 13.05 22.42 10.40
N MET A 483 12.41 23.39 9.73
CA MET A 483 12.40 23.51 8.27
C MET A 483 13.83 23.63 7.68
N PRO A 484 14.76 24.43 8.25
CA PRO A 484 16.15 24.46 7.76
C PRO A 484 16.92 23.13 7.91
N SER A 485 16.44 22.23 8.76
CA SER A 485 17.13 20.99 9.11
C SER A 485 16.69 19.81 8.23
N ILE A 486 15.37 19.54 8.15
CA ILE A 486 14.82 18.38 7.42
C ILE A 486 13.76 18.75 6.38
N GLY A 487 13.67 20.03 6.01
CA GLY A 487 12.75 20.54 4.99
C GLY A 487 11.29 20.20 5.30
N ASN A 488 10.57 19.72 4.28
CA ASN A 488 9.13 19.44 4.36
C ASN A 488 8.72 18.37 5.40
N LYS A 489 9.67 17.63 5.97
CA LYS A 489 9.41 16.68 7.07
C LYS A 489 9.36 17.35 8.45
N ALA A 490 9.66 18.64 8.54
CA ALA A 490 9.69 19.40 9.79
C ALA A 490 8.34 19.34 10.53
N GLN A 491 8.41 19.23 11.86
CA GLN A 491 7.24 19.20 12.73
C GLN A 491 7.41 20.19 13.87
N ILE A 492 6.54 21.21 13.89
CA ILE A 492 6.61 22.33 14.84
C ILE A 492 6.55 21.83 16.30
N ALA A 493 5.73 20.81 16.58
CA ALA A 493 5.59 20.25 17.93
C ALA A 493 6.84 19.50 18.44
N HIS A 494 7.79 19.17 17.55
CA HIS A 494 8.96 18.34 17.84
C HIS A 494 10.28 19.04 17.46
N GLN A 495 10.28 20.38 17.39
CA GLN A 495 11.37 21.18 16.83
C GLN A 495 12.77 20.82 17.40
N ASP A 496 12.87 20.58 18.71
CA ASP A 496 14.12 20.25 19.41
C ASP A 496 14.36 18.74 19.59
N GLN A 497 13.73 17.94 18.75
CA GLN A 497 13.87 16.49 18.74
C GLN A 497 14.32 16.02 17.35
N ILE A 498 15.12 14.96 17.32
CA ILE A 498 15.52 14.26 16.12
C ILE A 498 14.39 13.30 15.73
N MET A 499 13.97 13.34 14.47
CA MET A 499 13.01 12.40 13.92
C MET A 499 13.67 11.05 13.66
N VAL A 500 13.13 9.98 14.25
CA VAL A 500 13.65 8.61 14.10
C VAL A 500 12.76 7.84 13.13
N MET A 501 13.34 7.41 12.01
CA MET A 501 12.67 6.66 10.94
C MET A 501 12.58 5.16 11.27
N SER A 502 13.62 4.62 11.89
CA SER A 502 13.63 3.25 12.41
C SER A 502 14.48 3.16 13.68
N LEU A 503 14.11 2.24 14.57
CA LEU A 503 14.86 1.92 15.78
C LEU A 503 14.91 0.40 15.92
N SER A 504 16.10 -0.13 16.13
CA SER A 504 16.37 -1.55 16.40
C SER A 504 17.20 -1.67 17.66
N HIS A 505 16.82 -2.59 18.53
CA HIS A 505 17.53 -2.84 19.77
C HIS A 505 17.22 -4.27 20.25
N GLY A 506 18.21 -4.95 20.81
CA GLY A 506 18.08 -6.33 21.24
C GLY A 506 18.77 -6.61 22.57
N LEU A 507 18.21 -7.57 23.30
CA LEU A 507 18.77 -8.12 24.53
C LEU A 507 18.85 -9.62 24.33
N SER A 508 19.99 -10.21 24.67
CA SER A 508 20.16 -11.66 24.66
C SER A 508 20.72 -12.14 25.99
N ARG A 509 20.51 -13.40 26.32
CA ARG A 509 21.06 -14.00 27.53
C ARG A 509 21.53 -15.41 27.24
N ALA A 510 22.78 -15.69 27.59
CA ALA A 510 23.30 -17.05 27.73
C ALA A 510 23.42 -17.40 29.23
N GLN A 511 24.25 -16.65 29.96
CA GLN A 511 24.31 -16.63 31.43
C GLN A 511 24.01 -15.20 31.90
N ASN A 512 24.91 -14.27 31.58
CA ASN A 512 24.73 -12.83 31.81
C ASN A 512 23.80 -12.21 30.76
N VAL A 513 23.15 -11.09 31.09
CA VAL A 513 22.45 -10.26 30.09
C VAL A 513 23.48 -9.62 29.17
N ASN A 514 23.32 -9.83 27.87
CA ASN A 514 24.06 -9.12 26.84
C ASN A 514 23.15 -8.08 26.18
N HIS A 515 23.51 -6.81 26.37
CA HIS A 515 22.87 -5.67 25.74
C HIS A 515 23.52 -5.41 24.37
N GLN A 516 22.71 -5.49 23.31
CA GLN A 516 23.17 -5.13 21.97
C GLN A 516 23.14 -3.60 21.82
N GLU A 517 23.86 -3.10 20.81
CA GLU A 517 23.78 -1.69 20.44
C GLU A 517 22.33 -1.31 20.05
N LEU A 518 21.95 -0.09 20.41
CA LEU A 518 20.71 0.49 19.93
C LEU A 518 21.00 1.27 18.66
N THR A 519 20.45 0.82 17.54
CA THR A 519 20.64 1.44 16.24
C THR A 519 19.39 2.19 15.83
N ILE A 520 19.55 3.47 15.49
CA ILE A 520 18.50 4.27 14.85
C ILE A 520 18.88 4.59 13.42
N THR A 521 17.86 4.90 12.63
CA THR A 521 18.01 5.57 11.33
C THR A 521 17.24 6.88 11.40
N LYS A 522 17.91 7.96 10.99
CA LYS A 522 17.37 9.33 10.96
C LYS A 522 17.69 9.97 9.61
N PRO A 523 16.97 11.00 9.16
CA PRO A 523 17.43 11.80 8.03
C PRO A 523 18.75 12.49 8.36
N VAL A 524 19.51 12.88 7.33
CA VAL A 524 20.59 13.86 7.51
C VAL A 524 19.96 15.20 7.91
N ASP A 525 20.27 15.65 9.11
CA ASP A 525 19.67 16.82 9.76
C ASP A 525 20.75 17.68 10.46
N LYS A 526 20.34 18.74 11.16
CA LYS A 526 21.23 19.65 11.90
C LYS A 526 22.12 18.94 12.93
N SER A 527 21.69 17.82 13.50
CA SER A 527 22.50 17.08 14.49
C SER A 527 23.62 16.27 13.87
N SER A 528 23.55 15.91 12.59
CA SER A 528 24.54 15.03 11.91
C SER A 528 26.01 15.46 12.12
N PRO A 529 26.41 16.74 11.92
CA PRO A 529 27.78 17.18 12.23
C PRO A 529 28.12 17.12 13.73
N LEU A 530 27.15 17.36 14.60
CA LEU A 530 27.32 17.29 16.07
C LEU A 530 27.50 15.83 16.54
N LEU A 531 26.83 14.88 15.87
CA LEU A 531 27.02 13.44 16.08
C LEU A 531 28.42 13.00 15.61
N GLY A 532 28.88 13.52 14.47
CA GLY A 532 30.25 13.33 13.99
C GLY A 532 31.31 13.83 14.98
N LYS A 533 31.06 14.97 15.65
CA LYS A 533 31.89 15.45 16.75
C LYS A 533 31.81 14.53 17.97
N ALA A 534 30.60 14.15 18.38
CA ALA A 534 30.38 13.30 19.56
C ALA A 534 31.07 11.94 19.45
N ILE A 535 31.06 11.29 18.28
CA ILE A 535 31.80 10.03 18.08
C ILE A 535 33.31 10.25 18.08
N SER A 536 33.80 11.34 17.46
CA SER A 536 35.23 11.64 17.36
C SER A 536 35.86 11.96 18.72
N GLU A 537 35.11 12.64 19.59
CA GLU A 537 35.54 13.00 20.94
C GLU A 537 35.17 11.93 21.98
N ASN A 538 34.49 10.85 21.56
CA ASN A 538 33.93 9.84 22.45
C ASN A 538 33.13 10.50 23.59
N GLU A 539 32.21 11.40 23.23
CA GLU A 539 31.40 12.15 24.18
C GLU A 539 30.36 11.26 24.84
N CYS A 540 30.07 11.52 26.12
CA CYS A 540 29.00 10.86 26.85
C CYS A 540 27.65 11.52 26.54
N LEU A 541 26.62 10.71 26.29
CA LEU A 541 25.32 11.14 25.82
C LEU A 541 24.19 10.65 26.73
N THR A 542 23.12 11.44 26.79
CA THR A 542 21.81 11.03 27.32
C THR A 542 20.80 11.05 26.17
N CYS A 543 20.19 9.90 25.91
CA CYS A 543 19.24 9.71 24.82
C CYS A 543 17.84 9.45 25.37
N ASP A 544 16.89 10.35 25.13
CA ASP A 544 15.50 10.21 25.54
C ASP A 544 14.62 9.97 24.30
N PHE A 545 14.16 8.73 24.11
CA PHE A 545 13.26 8.35 23.01
C PHE A 545 11.80 8.36 23.48
N VAL A 546 10.92 8.95 22.66
CA VAL A 546 9.48 8.99 22.89
C VAL A 546 8.75 8.39 21.68
N PHE A 547 7.95 7.36 21.94
CA PHE A 547 7.17 6.66 20.93
C PHE A 547 5.74 7.17 20.94
N TYR A 548 5.25 7.53 19.76
CA TYR A 548 3.88 7.99 19.56
C TYR A 548 3.04 6.91 18.87
N ARG A 549 1.75 6.91 19.17
CA ARG A 549 0.74 6.14 18.44
C ARG A 549 -0.52 6.95 18.26
N THR A 550 -1.30 6.62 17.25
CA THR A 550 -2.63 7.21 17.07
C THR A 550 -3.61 6.58 18.06
N ASN A 551 -4.26 7.41 18.87
CA ASN A 551 -5.25 6.96 19.85
C ASN A 551 -6.66 6.82 19.24
N ARG A 552 -7.63 6.39 20.05
CA ARG A 552 -9.03 6.19 19.62
C ARG A 552 -9.71 7.44 19.04
N PHE A 553 -9.19 8.63 19.32
CA PHE A 553 -9.70 9.91 18.83
C PHE A 553 -8.95 10.41 17.59
N GLY A 554 -8.03 9.62 17.03
CA GLY A 554 -7.23 10.01 15.87
C GLY A 554 -6.08 10.97 16.19
N ILE A 555 -5.75 11.17 17.47
CA ILE A 555 -4.68 12.08 17.91
C ILE A 555 -3.44 11.25 18.26
N ASN A 556 -2.25 11.75 17.91
CA ASN A 556 -0.99 11.11 18.32
C ASN A 556 -0.75 11.35 19.82
N GLU A 557 -0.66 10.27 20.59
CA GLU A 557 -0.32 10.29 22.01
C GLU A 557 1.02 9.59 22.26
N PRO A 558 1.88 10.11 23.16
CA PRO A 558 3.06 9.38 23.61
C PRO A 558 2.59 8.21 24.48
N TYR A 559 3.06 7.00 24.20
CA TYR A 559 2.65 5.80 24.95
C TYR A 559 3.81 5.01 25.56
N TYR A 560 5.03 5.19 25.03
CA TYR A 560 6.22 4.48 25.49
C TYR A 560 7.44 5.41 25.46
N LYS A 561 8.32 5.27 26.46
CA LYS A 561 9.60 5.98 26.54
C LYS A 561 10.73 4.98 26.74
N LEU A 562 11.85 5.31 26.12
CA LEU A 562 13.10 4.60 26.28
C LEU A 562 14.21 5.61 26.57
N LYS A 563 14.92 5.46 27.67
CA LYS A 563 16.02 6.35 28.04
C LYS A 563 17.33 5.59 28.15
N LEU A 564 18.36 6.08 27.48
CA LEU A 564 19.75 5.63 27.64
C LEU A 564 20.51 6.67 28.44
N THR A 565 21.25 6.22 29.46
CA THR A 565 22.17 7.07 30.23
C THR A 565 23.60 6.57 30.09
N ASN A 566 24.54 7.52 30.12
CA ASN A 566 25.94 7.30 29.78
C ASN A 566 26.12 6.53 28.47
N ALA A 567 25.40 6.97 27.44
CA ALA A 567 25.48 6.40 26.10
C ALA A 567 26.69 6.95 25.33
N ARG A 568 27.24 6.14 24.42
CA ARG A 568 28.34 6.50 23.52
C ARG A 568 28.01 6.03 22.12
N ILE A 569 28.37 6.82 21.11
CA ILE A 569 28.18 6.42 19.72
C ILE A 569 29.28 5.43 19.35
N SER A 570 28.85 4.26 18.87
CA SER A 570 29.74 3.16 18.44
C SER A 570 29.94 3.15 16.94
N ASN A 571 28.94 3.55 16.16
CA ASN A 571 28.99 3.59 14.71
C ASN A 571 28.06 4.67 14.15
N ILE A 572 28.50 5.35 13.09
CA ILE A 572 27.68 6.24 12.25
C ILE A 572 27.87 5.83 10.79
N GLY A 573 26.78 5.53 10.10
CA GLY A 573 26.78 5.18 8.68
C GLY A 573 25.86 6.10 7.88
N LEU A 574 26.40 6.78 6.87
CA LEU A 574 25.61 7.55 5.91
C LEU A 574 25.22 6.67 4.72
N THR A 575 23.92 6.56 4.48
CA THR A 575 23.37 5.87 3.30
C THR A 575 22.70 6.90 2.39
N VAL A 576 23.26 7.06 1.19
CA VAL A 576 22.63 7.86 0.14
C VAL A 576 22.05 6.90 -0.89
N PRO A 577 20.72 6.94 -1.15
CA PRO A 577 20.10 6.06 -2.12
C PRO A 577 20.63 6.35 -3.52
N HIS A 578 20.69 5.29 -4.34
CA HIS A 578 21.20 5.40 -5.70
C HIS A 578 20.20 6.14 -6.57
N THR A 579 20.55 7.34 -7.04
CA THR A 579 19.65 8.26 -7.74
C THR A 579 18.89 7.64 -8.92
N ILE A 580 19.48 6.66 -9.60
CA ILE A 580 18.85 5.94 -10.73
C ILE A 580 17.89 4.83 -10.26
N ASN A 581 18.24 4.11 -9.19
CA ASN A 581 17.52 2.88 -8.78
C ASN A 581 16.46 3.17 -7.72
N ASP A 582 16.68 4.21 -6.91
CA ASP A 582 15.80 4.65 -5.84
C ASP A 582 15.75 6.18 -5.82
N SER A 583 15.24 6.73 -6.91
CA SER A 583 15.10 8.17 -7.11
C SER A 583 14.28 8.92 -6.04
N PRO A 584 13.23 8.34 -5.40
CA PRO A 584 12.53 9.02 -4.30
C PRO A 584 13.22 8.87 -2.93
N GLY A 585 14.26 8.04 -2.82
CA GLY A 585 14.99 7.85 -1.57
C GLY A 585 15.66 9.14 -1.11
N GLN A 586 15.71 9.36 0.21
CA GLN A 586 16.44 10.47 0.81
C GLN A 586 17.71 9.99 1.52
N PRO A 587 18.75 10.83 1.64
CA PRO A 587 19.90 10.51 2.48
C PRO A 587 19.49 10.24 3.93
N GLU A 588 19.94 9.11 4.45
CA GLU A 588 19.68 8.65 5.82
C GLU A 588 20.99 8.36 6.54
N GLU A 589 20.99 8.57 7.84
CA GLU A 589 22.11 8.33 8.74
C GLU A 589 21.70 7.28 9.77
N SER A 590 22.46 6.18 9.82
CA SER A 590 22.33 5.15 10.84
C SER A 590 23.29 5.46 11.99
N VAL A 591 22.79 5.50 13.21
CA VAL A 591 23.57 5.83 14.42
C VAL A 591 23.37 4.73 15.45
N SER A 592 24.45 4.12 15.89
CA SER A 592 24.43 3.03 16.87
C SER A 592 25.01 3.47 18.20
N PHE A 593 24.25 3.24 19.27
CA PHE A 593 24.62 3.61 20.64
C PHE A 593 24.94 2.38 21.47
N THR A 594 26.08 2.44 22.15
CA THR A 594 26.33 1.63 23.34
C THR A 594 25.96 2.46 24.56
N TYR A 595 25.60 1.81 25.67
CA TYR A 595 25.10 2.52 26.84
C TYR A 595 25.37 1.73 28.12
N GLU A 596 25.50 2.46 29.21
CA GLU A 596 25.69 1.86 30.53
C GLU A 596 24.34 1.40 31.11
N SER A 597 23.35 2.28 31.08
CA SER A 597 22.04 2.00 31.67
C SER A 597 20.89 2.39 30.74
N ILE A 598 19.78 1.66 30.88
CA ILE A 598 18.61 1.78 30.04
C ILE A 598 17.34 1.71 30.90
N ASN A 599 16.37 2.56 30.60
CA ASN A 599 15.08 2.63 31.28
C ASN A 599 13.93 2.55 30.26
N TRP A 600 12.94 1.72 30.55
CA TRP A 600 11.74 1.49 29.77
C TRP A 600 10.52 1.95 30.58
N GLU A 601 9.64 2.72 29.97
CA GLU A 601 8.41 3.19 30.61
C GLU A 601 7.25 3.14 29.61
N HIS A 602 6.21 2.37 29.92
CA HIS A 602 4.95 2.39 29.19
C HIS A 602 3.98 3.37 29.87
N ILE A 603 4.03 4.64 29.46
CA ILE A 603 3.29 5.78 30.04
C ILE A 603 1.81 5.45 30.29
N VAL A 604 1.10 4.96 29.26
CA VAL A 604 -0.37 4.77 29.33
C VAL A 604 -0.77 3.59 30.23
N ALA A 605 0.13 2.62 30.43
CA ALA A 605 -0.13 1.42 31.24
C ALA A 605 0.55 1.48 32.62
N GLY A 606 1.33 2.55 32.88
CA GLY A 606 1.98 2.81 34.17
C GLY A 606 3.12 1.85 34.54
N THR A 607 3.58 1.00 33.62
CA THR A 607 4.68 0.06 33.91
C THR A 607 6.02 0.67 33.55
N SER A 608 7.02 0.47 34.40
CA SER A 608 8.41 0.86 34.15
C SER A 608 9.39 -0.20 34.62
N ALA A 609 10.54 -0.26 33.95
CA ALA A 609 11.62 -1.17 34.27
C ALA A 609 12.95 -0.52 33.87
N TYR A 610 14.02 -0.86 34.57
CA TYR A 610 15.35 -0.35 34.26
C TYR A 610 16.38 -1.47 34.31
N SER A 611 17.51 -1.28 33.64
CA SER A 611 18.70 -2.11 33.74
C SER A 611 19.90 -1.20 33.95
N LEU A 612 20.43 -1.19 35.16
CA LEU A 612 21.65 -0.46 35.52
C LEU A 612 22.85 -1.39 35.39
N TRP A 613 23.95 -0.91 34.78
CA TRP A 613 25.17 -1.71 34.63
C TRP A 613 25.65 -2.33 35.95
N SER A 614 25.63 -1.56 37.03
CA SER A 614 26.05 -1.99 38.37
C SER A 614 25.17 -3.07 39.00
N GLU A 615 23.91 -3.20 38.56
CA GLU A 615 22.93 -4.14 39.10
C GLU A 615 22.70 -5.35 38.19
N ARG A 616 23.43 -5.45 37.08
CA ARG A 616 23.34 -6.61 36.17
C ARG A 616 23.87 -7.84 36.89
N ILE A 617 22.96 -8.77 37.17
CA ILE A 617 23.30 -10.08 37.73
C ILE A 617 24.03 -10.88 36.65
N PHE A 618 25.26 -11.29 37.00
CA PHE A 618 26.07 -12.26 36.25
C PHE A 618 25.43 -13.65 36.38
#